data_AF-A0A2R4N2L1-F1
#
_entry.id   AF-A0A2R4N2L1-F1
#
_cell.length_a   1.000
_cell.length_b   1.000
_cell.length_c   1.000
_cell.angle_alpha   90.00
_cell.angle_beta   90.00
_cell.angle_gamma   90.00
#
_symmetry.space_group_name_H-M   'P 1'
#
loop_
_entity.id
_entity.type
_entity.pdbx_description
1 polymer ?
#
loop_
_entity_poly.entity_id
_entity_poly.type
_entity_poly.pdbx_seq_one_letter_code
_entity_poly.pdbx_strand_id
1 'polypeptide(L)'
;MIIKFKVTSFRQIPNPYGLFKDDSKQKSPEMFIVIANVDDIPDKIPTKTNPREQNMRTKVAAKIREGLLTNNSSFYLLNRGILMSVKEVKYDPNKSEITLIFENESVHGIVDGGHTYRTIIENRQRKAEDNKQYVKLEILTGIEDIFEDLAAARNQSVPVDDTAIAELKNKFDIIKNIIKDEPFFENIAFKENEDKPIEIDEIITILHMFNIDKYGDMERMPVSAYSSKSSCVKDYLEAYDKNAATNQVNNPYYKMKTIMVDIFKLYDYVESGMAKKYREYNNSGQYGRIKGVEIVRNEIRFETKFYKQPMDYKSPKGFLYPIINAFRALVKEENGFYQWKDNPFSYFDEIGKNLVGETVERSRTLGNNPNAVGKDTGHWKQLYQSVLTHYLLKQIK
;
A
#
# COMPACT_ATOMS: atom_id res chain seq x y z
N MET A 1 -22.33 25.02 -21.77
CA MET A 1 -20.99 25.64 -21.79
C MET A 1 -20.19 25.14 -22.98
N ILE A 2 -19.37 25.99 -23.61
CA ILE A 2 -18.51 25.62 -24.73
C ILE A 2 -17.06 25.95 -24.36
N ILE A 3 -16.14 25.00 -24.53
CA ILE A 3 -14.72 25.16 -24.25
C ILE A 3 -13.92 24.86 -25.51
N LYS A 4 -12.91 25.67 -25.79
CA LYS A 4 -12.06 25.55 -26.97
C LYS A 4 -10.59 25.64 -26.60
N PHE A 5 -9.75 24.75 -27.13
CA PHE A 5 -8.31 24.75 -26.86
C PHE A 5 -7.50 23.96 -27.89
N LYS A 6 -6.20 24.27 -27.98
CA LYS A 6 -5.27 23.62 -28.89
C LYS A 6 -4.88 22.22 -28.43
N VAL A 7 -4.64 21.35 -29.40
CA VAL A 7 -4.20 19.97 -29.18
C VAL A 7 -3.05 19.62 -30.10
N THR A 8 -2.21 18.70 -29.64
CA THR A 8 -1.07 18.18 -30.40
C THR A 8 -1.46 16.95 -31.21
N SER A 9 -2.43 16.17 -30.72
CA SER A 9 -2.94 14.98 -31.42
C SER A 9 -4.41 14.78 -31.09
N PHE A 10 -5.16 14.32 -32.09
CA PHE A 10 -6.58 14.00 -32.00
C PHE A 10 -6.85 12.69 -32.75
N ARG A 11 -7.48 11.73 -32.07
CA ARG A 11 -7.92 10.47 -32.68
C ARG A 11 -9.32 10.13 -32.20
N GLN A 12 -10.24 10.00 -33.16
CA GLN A 12 -11.54 9.36 -32.91
C GLN A 12 -11.38 7.84 -32.96
N ILE A 13 -11.94 7.15 -31.98
CA ILE A 13 -12.02 5.69 -31.92
C ILE A 13 -13.47 5.32 -32.22
N PRO A 14 -13.74 4.64 -33.35
CA PRO A 14 -15.09 4.24 -33.70
C PRO A 14 -15.62 3.22 -32.69
N ASN A 15 -16.92 3.28 -32.42
CA ASN A 15 -17.59 2.28 -31.59
C ASN A 15 -17.60 0.92 -32.35
N PRO A 16 -17.12 -0.17 -31.74
CA PRO A 16 -17.05 -1.48 -32.40
C PRO A 16 -18.43 -2.07 -32.73
N TYR A 17 -19.51 -1.54 -32.14
CA TYR A 17 -20.89 -1.98 -32.36
C TYR A 17 -21.66 -1.11 -33.37
N GLY A 18 -20.98 -0.21 -34.09
CA GLY A 18 -21.59 0.63 -35.12
C GLY A 18 -22.04 2.02 -34.62
N LEU A 19 -22.55 2.84 -35.55
CA LEU A 19 -22.83 4.27 -35.32
C LEU A 19 -24.11 4.54 -34.53
N PHE A 20 -25.03 3.58 -34.48
CA PHE A 20 -26.31 3.72 -33.79
C PHE A 20 -26.52 2.50 -32.88
N LYS A 21 -27.14 2.72 -31.72
CA LYS A 21 -27.59 1.63 -30.85
C LYS A 21 -28.72 0.89 -31.57
N ASP A 22 -28.64 -0.43 -31.62
CA ASP A 22 -29.70 -1.27 -32.18
C ASP A 22 -31.05 -0.88 -31.55
N ASP A 23 -32.06 -0.69 -32.41
CA ASP A 23 -33.46 -0.32 -32.11
C ASP A 23 -33.80 1.10 -31.63
N SER A 24 -32.86 2.03 -31.39
CA SER A 24 -33.21 3.35 -30.81
C SER A 24 -32.99 4.60 -31.68
N LYS A 25 -32.41 4.48 -32.89
CA LYS A 25 -31.90 5.63 -33.70
C LYS A 25 -30.97 6.58 -32.93
N GLN A 26 -30.59 6.27 -31.69
CA GLN A 26 -29.67 7.05 -30.89
C GLN A 26 -28.25 6.74 -31.34
N LYS A 27 -27.42 7.78 -31.40
CA LYS A 27 -26.01 7.65 -31.75
C LYS A 27 -25.30 6.80 -30.69
N SER A 28 -24.50 5.84 -31.13
CA SER A 28 -23.66 5.04 -30.24
C SER A 28 -22.63 5.91 -29.52
N PRO A 29 -22.18 5.52 -28.31
CA PRO A 29 -21.11 6.24 -27.63
C PRO A 29 -19.86 6.34 -28.50
N GLU A 30 -19.28 7.54 -28.58
CA GLU A 30 -18.01 7.77 -29.29
C GLU A 30 -16.89 8.07 -28.31
N MET A 31 -15.69 7.59 -28.62
CA MET A 31 -14.49 7.83 -27.84
C MET A 31 -13.46 8.61 -28.64
N PHE A 32 -12.84 9.60 -28.00
CA PHE A 32 -11.77 10.39 -28.57
C PHE A 32 -10.56 10.35 -27.63
N ILE A 33 -9.38 10.14 -28.20
CA ILE A 33 -8.11 10.23 -27.49
C ILE A 33 -7.38 11.45 -28.02
N VAL A 34 -7.03 12.34 -27.10
CA VAL A 34 -6.42 13.64 -27.39
C VAL A 34 -5.16 13.80 -26.57
N ILE A 35 -4.11 14.36 -27.18
CA ILE A 35 -2.91 14.82 -26.47
C ILE A 35 -2.87 16.34 -26.56
N ALA A 36 -2.76 17.01 -25.42
CA ALA A 36 -2.68 18.46 -25.34
C ALA A 36 -1.46 18.89 -24.52
N ASN A 37 -0.87 20.04 -24.87
CA ASN A 37 0.08 20.70 -23.99
C ASN A 37 -0.65 21.13 -22.71
N VAL A 38 -0.06 20.87 -21.54
CA VAL A 38 -0.63 21.24 -20.25
C VAL A 38 -0.91 22.75 -20.13
N ASP A 39 -0.17 23.58 -20.87
CA ASP A 39 -0.34 25.04 -20.89
C ASP A 39 -1.61 25.46 -21.67
N ASP A 40 -2.06 24.66 -22.63
CA ASP A 40 -3.28 24.89 -23.40
C ASP A 40 -4.55 24.35 -22.69
N ILE A 41 -4.42 23.62 -21.58
CA ILE A 41 -5.56 23.05 -20.86
C ILE A 41 -6.42 24.15 -20.22
N PRO A 42 -7.73 24.21 -20.47
CA PRO A 42 -8.59 25.27 -19.91
C PRO A 42 -8.86 25.07 -18.41
N ASP A 43 -8.96 26.16 -17.65
CA ASP A 43 -9.13 26.19 -16.19
C ASP A 43 -10.58 26.07 -15.70
N LYS A 44 -11.55 25.99 -16.62
CA LYS A 44 -13.00 25.98 -16.35
C LYS A 44 -13.72 24.71 -16.80
N ILE A 45 -13.03 23.57 -16.87
CA ILE A 45 -13.69 22.30 -17.19
C ILE A 45 -14.57 21.89 -15.99
N PRO A 46 -15.84 21.47 -16.19
CA PRO A 46 -16.71 21.07 -15.09
C PRO A 46 -16.12 19.87 -14.35
N THR A 47 -16.16 19.91 -13.02
CA THR A 47 -15.62 18.85 -12.15
C THR A 47 -16.68 18.19 -11.28
N LYS A 48 -17.92 18.69 -11.27
CA LYS A 48 -19.03 18.17 -10.45
C LYS A 48 -19.36 16.70 -10.73
N THR A 49 -19.08 16.24 -11.95
CA THR A 49 -19.23 14.86 -12.41
C THR A 49 -18.21 13.89 -11.79
N ASN A 50 -17.15 14.39 -11.15
CA ASN A 50 -16.18 13.53 -10.49
C ASN A 50 -16.69 13.17 -9.09
N PRO A 51 -16.88 11.89 -8.77
CA PRO A 51 -17.39 11.47 -7.46
C PRO A 51 -16.37 11.61 -6.33
N ARG A 52 -15.09 11.94 -6.61
CA ARG A 52 -14.03 12.10 -5.60
C ARG A 52 -13.72 13.57 -5.33
N GLU A 53 -13.67 13.94 -4.05
CA GLU A 53 -13.08 15.21 -3.64
C GLU A 53 -11.59 15.27 -3.98
N GLN A 54 -11.15 16.40 -4.51
CA GLN A 54 -9.79 16.59 -5.01
C GLN A 54 -8.89 17.10 -3.88
N ASN A 55 -8.38 16.20 -3.05
CA ASN A 55 -7.45 16.56 -1.98
C ASN A 55 -6.01 16.67 -2.51
N MET A 56 -5.55 17.92 -2.69
CA MET A 56 -4.22 18.22 -3.21
C MET A 56 -3.07 17.91 -2.23
N ARG A 57 -3.37 17.51 -0.99
CA ARG A 57 -2.37 17.06 0.01
C ARG A 57 -2.01 15.58 -0.12
N THR A 58 -2.67 14.84 -1.00
CA THR A 58 -2.46 13.39 -1.17
C THR A 58 -1.09 13.08 -1.82
N LYS A 59 -0.53 11.90 -1.51
CA LYS A 59 0.71 11.40 -2.14
C LYS A 59 0.58 11.30 -3.67
N VAL A 60 -0.62 11.05 -4.19
CA VAL A 60 -0.91 11.01 -5.63
C VAL A 60 -0.76 12.40 -6.25
N ALA A 61 -1.39 13.43 -5.67
CA ALA A 61 -1.23 14.81 -6.14
C ALA A 61 0.24 15.27 -6.06
N ALA A 62 0.96 14.90 -4.98
CA ALA A 62 2.38 15.21 -4.83
C ALA A 62 3.25 14.58 -5.94
N LYS A 63 3.04 13.31 -6.28
CA LYS A 63 3.75 12.61 -7.37
C LYS A 63 3.43 13.19 -8.75
N ILE A 64 2.16 13.50 -9.00
CA ILE A 64 1.74 14.14 -10.26
C ILE A 64 2.42 15.51 -10.39
N ARG A 65 2.46 16.29 -9.30
CA ARG A 65 3.12 17.60 -9.27
C ARG A 65 4.62 17.48 -9.53
N GLU A 66 5.29 16.54 -8.88
CA GLU A 66 6.72 16.26 -9.11
C GLU A 66 6.98 15.89 -10.58
N GLY A 67 6.19 14.99 -11.16
CA GLY A 67 6.31 14.61 -12.57
C GLY A 67 6.04 15.76 -13.54
N LEU A 68 5.09 16.66 -13.22
CA LEU A 68 4.80 17.85 -14.04
C LEU A 68 5.97 18.86 -14.04
N LEU A 69 6.65 19.01 -12.90
CA LEU A 69 7.74 19.98 -12.74
C LEU A 69 9.10 19.43 -13.20
N THR A 70 9.24 18.11 -13.30
CA THR A 70 10.48 17.45 -13.74
C THR A 70 10.64 17.53 -15.26
N ASN A 71 11.74 18.14 -15.72
CA ASN A 71 12.04 18.30 -17.14
C ASN A 71 12.67 17.03 -17.74
N ASN A 72 11.86 15.98 -17.89
CA ASN A 72 12.29 14.70 -18.47
C ASN A 72 11.35 14.15 -19.56
N SER A 73 10.40 14.97 -20.03
CA SER A 73 9.42 14.63 -21.08
C SER A 73 8.57 13.38 -20.85
N SER A 74 8.55 12.82 -19.64
CA SER A 74 7.89 11.54 -19.34
C SER A 74 6.48 11.68 -18.76
N PHE A 75 6.05 12.90 -18.41
CA PHE A 75 4.79 13.13 -17.67
C PHE A 75 3.57 12.50 -18.36
N TYR A 76 3.40 12.70 -19.67
CA TYR A 76 2.25 12.16 -20.41
C TYR A 76 2.25 10.63 -20.54
N LEU A 77 3.41 9.99 -20.40
CA LEU A 77 3.58 8.53 -20.42
C LEU A 77 3.30 7.92 -19.05
N LEU A 78 3.78 8.59 -17.99
CA LEU A 78 3.65 8.11 -16.60
C LEU A 78 2.31 8.49 -15.97
N ASN A 79 1.70 9.59 -16.42
CA ASN A 79 0.39 10.04 -15.97
C ASN A 79 -0.72 9.36 -16.79
N ARG A 80 -1.76 8.91 -16.09
CA ARG A 80 -2.89 8.20 -16.71
C ARG A 80 -3.75 9.08 -17.63
N GLY A 81 -3.76 10.39 -17.41
CA GLY A 81 -4.53 11.37 -18.15
C GLY A 81 -5.77 11.86 -17.40
N ILE A 82 -6.69 12.44 -18.17
CA ILE A 82 -7.99 12.95 -17.71
C ILE A 82 -9.08 12.29 -18.56
N LEU A 83 -10.09 11.72 -17.91
CA LEU A 83 -11.28 11.19 -18.56
C LEU A 83 -12.43 12.19 -18.41
N MET A 84 -13.13 12.49 -19.49
CA MET A 84 -14.26 13.40 -19.44
C MET A 84 -15.42 12.96 -20.32
N SER A 85 -16.62 13.31 -19.86
CA SER A 85 -17.88 13.15 -20.57
C SER A 85 -18.29 14.51 -21.14
N VAL A 86 -18.68 14.55 -22.40
CA VAL A 86 -19.14 15.78 -23.07
C VAL A 86 -20.32 15.48 -23.99
N LYS A 87 -21.09 16.51 -24.34
CA LYS A 87 -22.22 16.38 -25.25
C LYS A 87 -21.74 16.13 -26.69
N GLU A 88 -20.77 16.92 -27.12
CA GLU A 88 -20.26 16.91 -28.50
C GLU A 88 -18.80 17.34 -28.54
N VAL A 89 -18.05 16.75 -29.47
CA VAL A 89 -16.66 17.10 -29.79
C VAL A 89 -16.59 17.55 -31.24
N LYS A 90 -15.99 18.72 -31.49
CA LYS A 90 -15.66 19.21 -32.84
C LYS A 90 -14.15 19.42 -32.93
N TYR A 91 -13.54 19.00 -34.05
CA TYR A 91 -12.12 19.18 -34.29
C TYR A 91 -11.88 20.00 -35.57
N ASP A 92 -11.08 21.05 -35.46
CA ASP A 92 -10.58 21.84 -36.59
C ASP A 92 -9.13 21.45 -36.88
N PRO A 93 -8.86 20.65 -37.94
CA PRO A 93 -7.51 20.18 -38.24
C PRO A 93 -6.58 21.31 -38.69
N ASN A 94 -7.10 22.38 -39.29
CA ASN A 94 -6.28 23.51 -39.76
C ASN A 94 -5.73 24.33 -38.58
N LYS A 95 -6.48 24.38 -37.48
CA LYS A 95 -6.08 25.08 -36.26
C LYS A 95 -5.50 24.16 -35.18
N SER A 96 -5.57 22.84 -35.39
CA SER A 96 -5.26 21.82 -34.38
C SER A 96 -6.00 22.11 -33.07
N GLU A 97 -7.29 22.39 -33.17
CA GLU A 97 -8.10 22.92 -32.07
C GLU A 97 -9.37 22.10 -31.89
N ILE A 98 -9.70 21.78 -30.64
CA ILE A 98 -10.93 21.05 -30.31
C ILE A 98 -11.92 22.01 -29.65
N THR A 99 -13.20 21.77 -29.92
CA THR A 99 -14.32 22.41 -29.24
C THR A 99 -15.13 21.34 -28.52
N LEU A 100 -15.27 21.50 -27.21
CA LEU A 100 -16.06 20.64 -26.33
C LEU A 100 -17.33 21.36 -25.92
N ILE A 101 -18.47 20.70 -26.10
CA ILE A 101 -19.78 21.22 -25.72
C ILE A 101 -20.27 20.44 -24.51
N PHE A 102 -20.65 21.16 -23.46
CA PHE A 102 -21.23 20.64 -22.22
C PHE A 102 -22.64 21.19 -22.09
N GLU A 103 -23.61 20.33 -21.81
CA GLU A 103 -25.02 20.73 -21.70
C GLU A 103 -25.55 20.51 -20.27
N ASN A 104 -25.53 19.27 -19.80
CA ASN A 104 -25.89 18.88 -18.44
C ASN A 104 -24.66 18.73 -17.51
N GLU A 105 -24.54 19.56 -16.47
CA GLU A 105 -23.43 19.52 -15.50
C GLU A 105 -23.41 18.26 -14.61
N SER A 106 -24.52 17.51 -14.55
CA SER A 106 -24.61 16.28 -13.74
C SER A 106 -23.92 15.09 -14.41
N VAL A 107 -23.75 15.13 -15.74
CA VAL A 107 -23.18 14.02 -16.54
C VAL A 107 -22.10 14.46 -17.51
N HIS A 108 -21.89 15.77 -17.73
CA HIS A 108 -20.78 16.29 -18.54
C HIS A 108 -19.76 17.03 -17.67
N GLY A 109 -18.49 16.65 -17.84
CA GLY A 109 -17.37 17.12 -17.05
C GLY A 109 -16.29 16.05 -16.90
N ILE A 110 -15.32 16.31 -16.01
CA ILE A 110 -14.27 15.36 -15.66
C ILE A 110 -14.88 14.22 -14.86
N VAL A 111 -14.70 12.99 -15.35
CA VAL A 111 -15.19 11.75 -14.73
C VAL A 111 -14.08 11.13 -13.87
N ASP A 112 -12.85 11.14 -14.36
CA ASP A 112 -11.64 10.65 -13.67
C ASP A 112 -10.42 11.52 -14.06
N GLY A 113 -9.38 11.53 -13.23
CA GLY A 113 -8.19 12.38 -13.41
C GLY A 113 -8.34 13.79 -12.83
N GLY A 114 -9.26 14.01 -11.89
CA GLY A 114 -9.47 15.31 -11.23
C GLY A 114 -8.20 15.86 -10.55
N HIS A 115 -7.39 15.00 -9.90
CA HIS A 115 -6.10 15.38 -9.33
C HIS A 115 -5.10 15.81 -10.39
N THR A 116 -5.03 15.12 -11.54
CA THR A 116 -4.20 15.51 -12.68
C THR A 116 -4.59 16.90 -13.17
N TYR A 117 -5.89 17.11 -13.39
CA TYR A 117 -6.42 18.38 -13.84
C TYR A 117 -6.07 19.53 -12.89
N ARG A 118 -6.40 19.40 -11.59
CA ARG A 118 -6.08 20.43 -10.58
C ARG A 118 -4.58 20.70 -10.48
N THR A 119 -3.76 19.66 -10.47
CA THR A 119 -2.30 19.80 -10.41
C THR A 119 -1.78 20.62 -11.59
N ILE A 120 -2.27 20.34 -12.81
CA ILE A 120 -1.92 21.10 -14.01
C ILE A 120 -2.31 22.57 -13.84
N ILE A 121 -3.57 22.85 -13.51
CA ILE A 121 -4.06 24.24 -13.41
C ILE A 121 -3.28 25.03 -12.34
N GLU A 122 -3.00 24.43 -11.19
CA GLU A 122 -2.32 25.10 -10.07
C GLU A 122 -0.81 25.27 -10.26
N ASN A 123 -0.15 24.41 -11.04
CA ASN A 123 1.31 24.34 -11.09
C ASN A 123 1.93 24.55 -12.47
N ARG A 124 1.17 24.57 -13.57
CA ARG A 124 1.73 24.76 -14.92
C ARG A 124 2.57 26.03 -15.08
N GLN A 125 2.22 27.09 -14.35
CA GLN A 125 2.96 28.37 -14.34
C GLN A 125 4.29 28.29 -13.58
N ARG A 126 4.53 27.21 -12.82
CA ARG A 126 5.77 26.99 -12.06
C ARG A 126 6.79 26.13 -12.82
N LYS A 127 6.43 25.63 -14.01
CA LYS A 127 7.35 24.92 -14.89
C LYS A 127 8.41 25.88 -15.41
N ALA A 128 9.62 25.39 -15.66
CA ALA A 128 10.60 26.13 -16.45
C ALA A 128 10.03 26.42 -17.87
N GLU A 129 10.39 27.55 -18.47
CA GLU A 129 9.84 28.00 -19.76
C GLU A 129 10.09 26.99 -20.90
N ASP A 130 11.19 26.24 -20.84
CA ASP A 130 11.57 25.22 -21.80
C ASP A 130 10.93 23.84 -21.52
N ASN A 131 10.31 23.65 -20.36
CA ASN A 131 9.69 22.40 -19.94
C ASN A 131 8.29 22.21 -20.55
N LYS A 132 8.26 21.72 -21.80
CA LYS A 132 7.04 21.33 -22.51
C LYS A 132 6.53 19.98 -22.00
N GLN A 133 5.33 19.99 -21.41
CA GLN A 133 4.68 18.80 -20.89
C GLN A 133 3.33 18.61 -21.57
N TYR A 134 2.93 17.34 -21.71
CA TYR A 134 1.67 16.98 -22.35
C TYR A 134 0.80 16.15 -21.41
N VAL A 135 -0.51 16.16 -21.64
CA VAL A 135 -1.46 15.30 -20.94
C VAL A 135 -2.38 14.62 -21.93
N LYS A 136 -2.72 13.36 -21.64
CA LYS A 136 -3.70 12.59 -22.40
C LYS A 136 -5.12 12.89 -21.89
N LEU A 137 -6.04 13.18 -22.80
CA LEU A 137 -7.47 13.30 -22.54
C LEU A 137 -8.19 12.14 -23.24
N GLU A 138 -9.02 11.42 -22.49
CA GLU A 138 -10.01 10.48 -23.03
C GLU A 138 -11.38 11.17 -22.93
N ILE A 139 -12.05 11.34 -24.06
CA ILE A 139 -13.30 12.10 -24.16
C ILE A 139 -14.38 11.17 -24.68
N LEU A 140 -15.51 11.12 -23.98
CA LEU A 140 -16.66 10.28 -24.32
C LEU A 140 -17.89 11.14 -24.59
N THR A 141 -18.69 10.72 -25.57
CA THR A 141 -20.01 11.31 -25.88
C THR A 141 -21.06 10.21 -25.94
N GLY A 142 -22.34 10.54 -25.71
CA GLY A 142 -23.44 9.58 -25.81
C GLY A 142 -23.47 8.51 -24.70
N ILE A 143 -22.84 8.79 -23.56
CA ILE A 143 -22.71 7.88 -22.40
C ILE A 143 -23.66 8.23 -21.26
N GLU A 144 -24.58 9.18 -21.44
CA GLU A 144 -25.43 9.71 -20.37
C GLU A 144 -26.20 8.60 -19.64
N ASP A 145 -26.68 7.57 -20.37
CA ASP A 145 -27.44 6.43 -19.81
C ASP A 145 -26.57 5.50 -18.93
N ILE A 146 -25.26 5.46 -19.16
CA ILE A 146 -24.31 4.57 -18.46
C ILE A 146 -23.29 5.39 -17.66
N PHE A 147 -23.55 6.68 -17.45
CA PHE A 147 -22.58 7.62 -16.90
C PHE A 147 -22.13 7.19 -15.49
N GLU A 148 -23.09 6.83 -14.63
CA GLU A 148 -22.82 6.40 -13.27
C GLU A 148 -22.02 5.09 -13.23
N ASP A 149 -22.38 4.11 -14.04
CA ASP A 149 -21.68 2.82 -14.14
C ASP A 149 -20.26 3.00 -14.66
N LEU A 150 -20.08 3.83 -15.68
CA LEU A 150 -18.77 4.16 -16.22
C LEU A 150 -17.92 4.91 -15.19
N ALA A 151 -18.50 5.92 -14.51
CA ALA A 151 -17.82 6.65 -13.45
C ALA A 151 -17.39 5.70 -12.34
N ALA A 152 -18.25 4.77 -11.91
CA ALA A 152 -17.94 3.76 -10.93
C ALA A 152 -16.80 2.83 -11.41
N ALA A 153 -16.92 2.24 -12.59
CA ALA A 153 -15.92 1.30 -13.14
C ALA A 153 -14.55 1.96 -13.35
N ARG A 154 -14.53 3.22 -13.79
CA ARG A 154 -13.28 3.98 -14.00
C ARG A 154 -12.68 4.44 -12.69
N ASN A 155 -13.49 4.79 -11.68
CA ASN A 155 -12.98 5.10 -10.34
C ASN A 155 -12.58 3.86 -9.52
N GLN A 156 -13.11 2.68 -9.82
CA GLN A 156 -12.69 1.38 -9.26
C GLN A 156 -11.28 0.94 -9.68
N SER A 157 -10.65 1.66 -10.60
CA SER A 157 -9.29 1.37 -11.05
C SER A 157 -8.17 1.84 -10.10
N VAL A 158 -8.56 2.42 -8.97
CA VAL A 158 -7.87 2.21 -7.69
C VAL A 158 -8.95 1.59 -6.81
N PRO A 159 -8.87 0.29 -6.46
CA PRO A 159 -9.78 -0.27 -5.47
C PRO A 159 -9.86 0.71 -4.29
N VAL A 160 -11.06 1.03 -3.80
CA VAL A 160 -11.19 1.63 -2.47
C VAL A 160 -10.38 0.71 -1.57
N ASP A 161 -9.40 1.25 -0.84
CA ASP A 161 -8.51 0.40 -0.06
C ASP A 161 -9.39 -0.50 0.78
N ASP A 162 -9.18 -1.81 0.67
CA ASP A 162 -9.92 -2.81 1.44
C ASP A 162 -9.89 -2.41 2.94
N THR A 163 -8.82 -1.72 3.35
CA THR A 163 -8.62 -1.05 4.63
C THR A 163 -9.64 0.06 4.94
N ALA A 164 -9.96 0.95 4.00
CA ALA A 164 -10.95 2.01 4.20
C ALA A 164 -12.38 1.47 4.33
N ILE A 165 -12.76 0.46 3.54
CA ILE A 165 -14.06 -0.24 3.68
C ILE A 165 -14.11 -1.01 5.00
N ALA A 166 -13.02 -1.66 5.38
CA ALA A 166 -12.92 -2.39 6.64
C ALA A 166 -13.08 -1.48 7.85
N GLU A 167 -12.42 -0.33 7.85
CA GLU A 167 -12.54 0.69 8.89
C GLU A 167 -13.97 1.23 8.99
N LEU A 168 -14.62 1.55 7.86
CA LEU A 168 -16.02 1.97 7.84
C LEU A 168 -16.97 0.90 8.40
N LYS A 169 -16.61 -0.38 8.27
CA LYS A 169 -17.37 -1.52 8.79
C LYS A 169 -16.89 -1.95 10.19
N ASN A 170 -16.06 -1.15 10.85
CA ASN A 170 -15.51 -1.44 12.18
C ASN A 170 -14.80 -2.80 12.27
N LYS A 171 -14.28 -3.32 11.14
CA LYS A 171 -13.66 -4.65 11.11
C LYS A 171 -12.35 -4.69 11.88
N PHE A 172 -11.72 -3.55 12.14
CA PHE A 172 -10.48 -3.45 12.94
C PHE A 172 -10.72 -3.39 14.45
N ASP A 173 -11.97 -3.33 14.92
CA ASP A 173 -12.29 -3.22 16.35
C ASP A 173 -11.78 -4.40 17.17
N ILE A 174 -11.66 -5.60 16.56
CA ILE A 174 -11.03 -6.76 17.19
C ILE A 174 -9.63 -6.40 17.67
N ILE A 175 -8.85 -5.71 16.82
CA ILE A 175 -7.48 -5.29 17.14
C ILE A 175 -7.54 -4.05 18.05
N LYS A 176 -8.26 -3.00 17.67
CA LYS A 176 -8.30 -1.72 18.39
C LYS A 176 -8.64 -1.90 19.86
N ASN A 177 -9.64 -2.71 20.18
CA ASN A 177 -10.07 -2.91 21.56
C ASN A 177 -9.01 -3.54 22.45
N ILE A 178 -8.08 -4.32 21.87
CA ILE A 178 -6.99 -4.99 22.59
C ILE A 178 -5.83 -4.01 22.82
N ILE A 179 -5.52 -3.17 21.83
CA ILE A 179 -4.34 -2.28 21.88
C ILE A 179 -4.66 -0.84 22.28
N LYS A 180 -5.92 -0.49 22.56
CA LYS A 180 -6.35 0.88 22.88
C LYS A 180 -5.60 1.53 24.06
N ASP A 181 -5.15 0.71 25.01
CA ASP A 181 -4.45 1.17 26.22
C ASP A 181 -2.92 1.22 26.02
N GLU A 182 -2.42 0.80 24.85
CA GLU A 182 -1.00 0.84 24.53
C GLU A 182 -0.56 2.23 24.01
N PRO A 183 0.64 2.71 24.37
CA PRO A 183 1.09 4.06 24.03
C PRO A 183 1.26 4.28 22.52
N PHE A 184 1.41 3.21 21.74
CA PHE A 184 1.52 3.29 20.29
C PHE A 184 0.17 3.36 19.58
N PHE A 185 -0.97 3.20 20.28
CA PHE A 185 -2.30 3.24 19.68
C PHE A 185 -2.56 4.54 18.91
N GLU A 186 -2.24 5.67 19.53
CA GLU A 186 -2.41 7.00 18.93
C GLU A 186 -1.50 7.22 17.71
N ASN A 187 -0.45 6.41 17.57
CA ASN A 187 0.49 6.45 16.45
C ASN A 187 0.06 5.57 15.26
N ILE A 188 -1.12 4.92 15.32
CA ILE A 188 -1.66 4.09 14.24
C ILE A 188 -2.64 4.89 13.37
N ALA A 189 -2.35 4.95 12.07
CA ALA A 189 -3.27 5.36 11.02
C ALA A 189 -4.28 4.22 10.77
N PHE A 190 -5.53 4.42 11.17
CA PHE A 190 -6.67 3.54 10.90
C PHE A 190 -7.44 3.97 9.66
N LYS A 191 -7.32 5.23 9.25
CA LYS A 191 -7.98 5.79 8.06
C LYS A 191 -6.98 6.26 7.03
N GLU A 192 -7.37 6.19 5.76
CA GLU A 192 -6.63 6.82 4.67
C GLU A 192 -6.44 8.32 4.97
N ASN A 193 -5.20 8.80 4.85
CA ASN A 193 -4.77 10.20 5.07
C ASN A 193 -4.54 10.64 6.53
N GLU A 194 -4.55 9.73 7.51
CA GLU A 194 -4.02 10.05 8.84
C GLU A 194 -2.48 10.16 8.78
N ASP A 195 -1.93 11.30 9.21
CA ASP A 195 -0.48 11.53 9.27
C ASP A 195 0.10 10.92 10.55
N LYS A 196 0.12 9.58 10.59
CA LYS A 196 0.61 8.80 11.73
C LYS A 196 1.70 7.83 11.29
N PRO A 197 2.70 7.53 12.14
CA PRO A 197 3.91 6.81 11.72
C PRO A 197 3.73 5.28 11.57
N ILE A 198 2.58 4.72 11.97
CA ILE A 198 2.29 3.29 11.88
C ILE A 198 1.01 3.12 11.05
N GLU A 199 1.10 2.41 9.94
CA GLU A 199 -0.08 2.07 9.13
C GLU A 199 -0.78 0.84 9.72
N ILE A 200 -2.11 0.81 9.73
CA ILE A 200 -2.89 -0.38 10.17
C ILE A 200 -2.52 -1.65 9.39
N ASP A 201 -2.20 -1.53 8.10
CA ASP A 201 -1.70 -2.64 7.28
C ASP A 201 -0.44 -3.28 7.87
N GLU A 202 0.41 -2.49 8.54
CA GLU A 202 1.63 -2.98 9.17
C GLU A 202 1.31 -3.75 10.46
N ILE A 203 0.34 -3.29 11.25
CA ILE A 203 -0.20 -4.03 12.40
C ILE A 203 -0.74 -5.39 11.95
N ILE A 204 -1.59 -5.40 10.93
CA ILE A 204 -2.16 -6.62 10.36
C ILE A 204 -1.06 -7.55 9.84
N THR A 205 -0.07 -7.00 9.13
CA THR A 205 1.07 -7.77 8.60
C THR A 205 1.86 -8.46 9.70
N ILE A 206 2.07 -7.80 10.85
CA ILE A 206 2.78 -8.39 11.98
C ILE A 206 1.96 -9.50 12.63
N LEU A 207 0.67 -9.26 12.88
CA LEU A 207 -0.22 -10.28 13.44
C LEU A 207 -0.41 -11.48 12.51
N HIS A 208 -0.43 -11.23 11.20
CA HIS A 208 -0.50 -12.26 10.16
C HIS A 208 0.64 -13.28 10.28
N MET A 209 1.85 -12.86 10.69
CA MET A 209 2.96 -13.78 10.93
C MET A 209 2.72 -14.76 12.09
N PHE A 210 1.77 -14.48 12.98
CA PHE A 210 1.42 -15.30 14.15
C PHE A 210 0.11 -16.07 13.99
N ASN A 211 -0.54 -16.01 12.83
CA ASN A 211 -1.79 -16.74 12.55
C ASN A 211 -1.54 -18.25 12.43
N ILE A 212 -1.61 -18.98 13.55
CA ILE A 212 -1.41 -20.43 13.56
C ILE A 212 -2.58 -21.22 12.95
N ASP A 213 -3.76 -20.62 12.74
CA ASP A 213 -4.83 -21.28 11.96
C ASP A 213 -4.41 -21.42 10.49
N LYS A 214 -3.65 -20.46 9.96
CA LYS A 214 -3.12 -20.49 8.58
C LYS A 214 -1.72 -21.12 8.49
N TYR A 215 -0.90 -20.91 9.51
CA TYR A 215 0.52 -21.22 9.52
C TYR A 215 0.91 -22.22 10.63
N GLY A 216 0.01 -23.08 11.12
CA GLY A 216 0.26 -23.89 12.33
C GLY A 216 1.49 -24.80 12.35
N ASP A 217 2.12 -25.04 11.19
CA ASP A 217 3.27 -25.91 11.03
C ASP A 217 4.42 -25.24 10.23
N MET A 218 5.40 -26.07 9.84
CA MET A 218 6.57 -25.68 9.06
C MET A 218 6.37 -25.76 7.54
N GLU A 219 5.19 -26.18 7.08
CA GLU A 219 4.89 -26.35 5.65
C GLU A 219 4.43 -25.03 5.02
N ARG A 220 3.83 -24.14 5.82
CA ARG A 220 3.39 -22.82 5.38
C ARG A 220 4.11 -21.72 6.14
N MET A 221 4.98 -20.99 5.46
CA MET A 221 5.66 -19.81 5.99
C MET A 221 4.94 -18.52 5.56
N PRO A 222 4.76 -17.53 6.46
CA PRO A 222 4.12 -16.25 6.15
C PRO A 222 5.03 -15.28 5.38
N VAL A 223 5.67 -15.74 4.31
CA VAL A 223 6.56 -14.92 3.45
C VAL A 223 5.79 -13.74 2.83
N SER A 224 4.48 -13.89 2.64
CA SER A 224 3.55 -12.81 2.25
C SER A 224 3.68 -11.57 3.14
N ALA A 225 3.98 -11.74 4.44
CA ALA A 225 4.17 -10.61 5.34
C ALA A 225 5.29 -9.68 4.87
N TYR A 226 6.33 -10.22 4.21
CA TYR A 226 7.39 -9.42 3.61
C TYR A 226 7.08 -9.04 2.15
N SER A 227 6.56 -9.97 1.36
CA SER A 227 6.45 -9.79 -0.10
C SER A 227 5.18 -9.07 -0.56
N SER A 228 4.10 -9.07 0.24
CA SER A 228 2.78 -8.60 -0.15
C SER A 228 1.91 -8.20 1.06
N LYS A 229 2.04 -6.95 1.53
CA LYS A 229 1.20 -6.41 2.61
C LYS A 229 -0.30 -6.47 2.29
N SER A 230 -0.67 -6.18 1.04
CA SER A 230 -2.07 -6.21 0.59
C SER A 230 -2.68 -7.60 0.71
N SER A 231 -1.92 -8.68 0.49
CA SER A 231 -2.45 -10.02 0.73
C SER A 231 -2.69 -10.30 2.20
N CYS A 232 -1.90 -9.74 3.12
CA CYS A 232 -2.12 -9.89 4.56
C CYS A 232 -3.41 -9.19 4.99
N VAL A 233 -3.69 -8.00 4.45
CA VAL A 233 -4.96 -7.29 4.67
C VAL A 233 -6.14 -8.08 4.11
N LYS A 234 -6.03 -8.57 2.87
CA LYS A 234 -7.06 -9.43 2.27
C LYS A 234 -7.33 -10.67 3.12
N ASP A 235 -6.29 -11.37 3.56
CA ASP A 235 -6.40 -12.54 4.44
C ASP A 235 -7.06 -12.20 5.79
N TYR A 236 -6.79 -11.02 6.34
CA TYR A 236 -7.46 -10.53 7.55
C TYR A 236 -8.97 -10.37 7.33
N LEU A 237 -9.37 -9.74 6.22
CA LEU A 237 -10.77 -9.48 5.92
C LEU A 237 -11.53 -10.76 5.60
N GLU A 238 -10.91 -11.68 4.86
CA GLU A 238 -11.49 -13.01 4.61
C GLU A 238 -11.68 -13.79 5.92
N ALA A 239 -10.71 -13.72 6.85
CA ALA A 239 -10.84 -14.33 8.17
C ALA A 239 -11.96 -13.68 9.00
N TYR A 240 -12.11 -12.35 8.94
CA TYR A 240 -13.19 -11.64 9.60
C TYR A 240 -14.56 -12.07 9.06
N ASP A 241 -14.73 -12.06 7.74
CA ASP A 241 -16.02 -12.36 7.10
C ASP A 241 -16.42 -13.83 7.31
N LYS A 242 -15.46 -14.76 7.21
CA LYS A 242 -15.67 -16.18 7.49
C LYS A 242 -16.16 -16.45 8.91
N ASN A 243 -15.79 -15.60 9.87
CA ASN A 243 -16.13 -15.76 11.29
C ASN A 243 -17.24 -14.82 11.77
N ALA A 244 -17.92 -14.10 10.86
CA ALA A 244 -19.04 -13.23 11.21
C ALA A 244 -20.19 -13.99 11.88
N ALA A 245 -20.51 -15.20 11.40
CA ALA A 245 -21.59 -16.03 11.93
C ALA A 245 -21.31 -16.57 13.36
N THR A 246 -20.05 -16.58 13.81
CA THR A 246 -19.65 -17.09 15.13
C THR A 246 -19.29 -15.97 16.10
N ASN A 247 -19.76 -14.74 15.84
CA ASN A 247 -19.39 -13.54 16.59
C ASN A 247 -17.87 -13.40 16.77
N GLN A 248 -17.11 -13.77 15.73
CA GLN A 248 -15.65 -13.67 15.69
C GLN A 248 -14.90 -14.59 16.68
N VAL A 249 -15.56 -15.48 17.44
CA VAL A 249 -14.90 -16.33 18.44
C VAL A 249 -13.82 -17.22 17.82
N ASN A 250 -14.05 -17.69 16.59
CA ASN A 250 -13.08 -18.51 15.84
C ASN A 250 -12.15 -17.69 14.95
N ASN A 251 -12.23 -16.36 14.96
CA ASN A 251 -11.33 -15.51 14.18
C ASN A 251 -9.91 -15.58 14.77
N PRO A 252 -8.87 -15.94 13.99
CA PRO A 252 -7.50 -16.04 14.51
C PRO A 252 -7.00 -14.76 15.18
N TYR A 253 -7.41 -13.58 14.71
CA TYR A 253 -7.04 -12.29 15.32
C TYR A 253 -7.79 -12.02 16.63
N TYR A 254 -8.97 -12.61 16.82
CA TYR A 254 -9.66 -12.61 18.12
C TYR A 254 -9.00 -13.62 19.08
N LYS A 255 -8.64 -14.82 18.59
CA LYS A 255 -7.90 -15.82 19.36
C LYS A 255 -6.56 -15.27 19.87
N MET A 256 -5.89 -14.42 19.09
CA MET A 256 -4.63 -13.75 19.43
C MET A 256 -4.68 -12.82 20.64
N LYS A 257 -5.87 -12.47 21.17
CA LYS A 257 -6.00 -11.38 22.14
C LYS A 257 -5.09 -11.45 23.36
N THR A 258 -4.74 -12.67 23.81
CA THR A 258 -3.90 -12.83 25.01
C THR A 258 -2.41 -12.63 24.76
N ILE A 259 -1.97 -12.68 23.50
CA ILE A 259 -0.57 -12.53 23.10
C ILE A 259 -0.31 -11.32 22.19
N MET A 260 -1.37 -10.64 21.74
CA MET A 260 -1.29 -9.59 20.72
C MET A 260 -0.35 -8.45 21.10
N VAL A 261 -0.45 -7.95 22.33
CA VAL A 261 0.45 -6.90 22.85
C VAL A 261 1.89 -7.40 22.93
N ASP A 262 2.09 -8.63 23.39
CA ASP A 262 3.42 -9.23 23.50
C ASP A 262 4.10 -9.39 22.14
N ILE A 263 3.34 -9.64 21.06
CA ILE A 263 3.87 -9.68 19.70
C ILE A 263 4.50 -8.31 19.31
N PHE A 264 3.85 -7.20 19.64
CA PHE A 264 4.41 -5.86 19.35
C PHE A 264 5.60 -5.53 20.25
N LYS A 265 5.57 -5.94 21.52
CA LYS A 265 6.73 -5.82 22.42
C LYS A 265 7.91 -6.66 21.93
N LEU A 266 7.66 -7.88 21.45
CA LEU A 266 8.66 -8.77 20.88
C LEU A 266 9.27 -8.18 19.62
N TYR A 267 8.47 -7.53 18.77
CA TYR A 267 8.96 -6.81 17.59
C TYR A 267 10.03 -5.78 17.99
N ASP A 268 9.71 -4.88 18.91
CA ASP A 268 10.63 -3.84 19.39
C ASP A 268 11.86 -4.44 20.10
N TYR A 269 11.67 -5.53 20.86
CA TYR A 269 12.76 -6.23 21.54
C TYR A 269 13.75 -6.84 20.56
N VAL A 270 13.26 -7.48 19.50
CA VAL A 270 14.11 -8.00 18.43
C VAL A 270 14.78 -6.86 17.68
N GLU A 271 14.02 -5.83 17.28
CA GLU A 271 14.51 -4.68 16.51
C GLU A 271 15.69 -3.99 17.19
N SER A 272 15.54 -3.65 18.47
CA SER A 272 16.58 -3.02 19.30
C SER A 272 17.75 -3.97 19.61
N GLY A 273 17.49 -5.28 19.69
CA GLY A 273 18.50 -6.29 20.00
C GLY A 273 19.39 -6.71 18.84
N MET A 274 19.02 -6.44 17.58
CA MET A 274 19.71 -6.92 16.38
C MET A 274 21.23 -6.70 16.40
N ALA A 275 21.67 -5.47 16.69
CA ALA A 275 23.09 -5.14 16.67
C ALA A 275 23.89 -5.86 17.77
N LYS A 276 23.30 -6.00 18.96
CA LYS A 276 23.90 -6.73 20.09
C LYS A 276 24.03 -8.20 19.76
N LYS A 277 22.94 -8.83 19.30
CA LYS A 277 22.91 -10.26 18.93
C LYS A 277 23.85 -10.59 17.77
N TYR A 278 24.00 -9.69 16.80
CA TYR A 278 25.01 -9.86 15.75
C TYR A 278 26.43 -9.87 16.32
N ARG A 279 26.76 -8.96 17.24
CA ARG A 279 28.10 -8.92 17.87
C ARG A 279 28.37 -10.15 18.73
N GLU A 280 27.35 -10.68 19.41
CA GLU A 280 27.45 -11.95 20.16
C GLU A 280 27.73 -13.16 19.24
N TYR A 281 27.30 -13.10 17.98
CA TYR A 281 27.57 -14.12 16.98
C TYR A 281 28.92 -13.91 16.27
N ASN A 282 29.27 -12.66 15.97
CA ASN A 282 30.48 -12.27 15.27
C ASN A 282 31.21 -11.14 16.02
N ASN A 283 32.09 -11.55 16.95
CA ASN A 283 32.78 -10.64 17.88
C ASN A 283 33.59 -9.53 17.20
N SER A 284 34.11 -9.75 15.98
CA SER A 284 34.86 -8.74 15.20
C SER A 284 34.00 -8.05 14.13
N GLY A 285 32.74 -8.45 13.99
CA GLY A 285 31.81 -7.96 12.99
C GLY A 285 31.31 -6.56 13.28
N GLN A 286 31.34 -5.69 12.27
CA GLN A 286 30.76 -4.35 12.36
C GLN A 286 29.33 -4.36 11.81
N TYR A 287 28.33 -4.38 12.70
CA TYR A 287 26.92 -4.49 12.31
C TYR A 287 26.50 -3.43 11.28
N GLY A 288 26.93 -2.18 11.48
CA GLY A 288 26.63 -1.08 10.57
C GLY A 288 27.24 -1.20 9.16
N ARG A 289 28.20 -2.11 8.92
CA ARG A 289 28.73 -2.38 7.58
C ARG A 289 27.89 -3.39 6.79
N ILE A 290 26.90 -4.02 7.43
CA ILE A 290 26.03 -4.97 6.74
C ILE A 290 25.10 -4.20 5.81
N LYS A 291 25.05 -4.61 4.54
CA LYS A 291 24.22 -3.97 3.53
C LYS A 291 22.75 -3.93 3.96
N GLY A 292 22.16 -2.74 3.93
CA GLY A 292 20.77 -2.48 4.33
C GLY A 292 20.59 -2.12 5.80
N VAL A 293 21.61 -2.24 6.65
CA VAL A 293 21.59 -1.68 8.01
C VAL A 293 21.87 -0.19 7.92
N GLU A 294 20.99 0.61 8.52
CA GLU A 294 21.21 2.04 8.68
C GLU A 294 21.84 2.31 10.04
N ILE A 295 22.73 3.31 10.09
CA ILE A 295 23.40 3.76 11.32
C ILE A 295 22.96 5.19 11.56
N VAL A 296 22.77 5.55 12.83
CA VAL A 296 22.52 6.93 13.25
C VAL A 296 23.56 7.87 12.62
N ARG A 297 23.09 8.97 12.03
CA ARG A 297 23.91 10.06 11.48
C ARG A 297 23.47 11.34 12.16
N ASN A 298 24.42 12.03 12.79
CA ASN A 298 24.17 13.16 13.70
C ASN A 298 23.42 12.69 14.97
N GLU A 299 23.41 13.48 16.04
CA GLU A 299 22.98 13.07 17.40
C GLU A 299 21.51 12.58 17.54
N ILE A 300 20.77 12.45 16.43
CA ILE A 300 19.39 11.98 16.37
C ILE A 300 19.37 10.45 16.28
N ARG A 301 18.96 9.79 17.36
CA ARG A 301 18.81 8.32 17.40
C ARG A 301 17.59 7.85 16.62
N PHE A 302 17.64 6.61 16.12
CA PHE A 302 16.44 5.92 15.67
C PHE A 302 15.58 5.54 16.88
N GLU A 303 14.34 5.16 16.64
CA GLU A 303 13.40 4.74 17.67
C GLU A 303 12.75 3.41 17.26
N THR A 304 12.53 2.52 18.24
CA THR A 304 11.77 1.30 17.99
C THR A 304 10.36 1.62 17.50
N LYS A 305 9.81 0.73 16.69
CA LYS A 305 8.57 1.00 15.95
C LYS A 305 7.42 1.43 16.85
N PHE A 306 7.16 0.67 17.93
CA PHE A 306 5.97 0.83 18.76
C PHE A 306 6.23 1.71 19.99
N TYR A 307 7.20 1.34 20.82
CA TYR A 307 7.44 1.97 22.13
C TYR A 307 8.54 3.05 22.12
N LYS A 308 8.99 3.44 20.92
CA LYS A 308 9.90 4.56 20.68
C LYS A 308 11.20 4.52 21.49
N GLN A 309 11.71 3.32 21.76
CA GLN A 309 12.97 3.15 22.50
C GLN A 309 14.15 3.53 21.59
N PRO A 310 15.14 4.29 22.07
CA PRO A 310 16.22 4.77 21.23
C PRO A 310 17.11 3.63 20.71
N MET A 311 17.55 3.73 19.46
CA MET A 311 18.41 2.76 18.78
C MET A 311 19.51 3.43 17.96
N ASP A 312 20.69 2.82 17.94
CA ASP A 312 21.84 3.29 17.15
C ASP A 312 21.85 2.72 15.71
N TYR A 313 21.08 1.66 15.48
CA TYR A 313 21.01 0.94 14.22
C TYR A 313 19.55 0.67 13.86
N LYS A 314 19.26 0.70 12.56
CA LYS A 314 17.97 0.28 12.02
C LYS A 314 18.16 -0.85 11.02
N SER A 315 17.44 -1.94 11.24
CA SER A 315 17.58 -3.18 10.47
C SER A 315 16.56 -3.24 9.35
N PRO A 316 16.88 -3.80 8.17
CA PRO A 316 15.91 -3.97 7.11
C PRO A 316 14.86 -5.01 7.52
N LYS A 317 13.61 -4.81 7.12
CA LYS A 317 12.50 -5.75 7.38
C LYS A 317 12.75 -7.17 6.89
N GLY A 318 13.55 -7.30 5.83
CA GLY A 318 13.95 -8.61 5.30
C GLY A 318 14.81 -9.43 6.26
N PHE A 319 15.39 -8.80 7.29
CA PHE A 319 16.04 -9.49 8.41
C PHE A 319 15.08 -9.68 9.59
N LEU A 320 14.32 -8.62 9.95
CA LEU A 320 13.45 -8.65 11.12
C LEU A 320 12.32 -9.66 10.99
N TYR A 321 11.60 -9.67 9.87
CA TYR A 321 10.37 -10.44 9.72
C TYR A 321 10.59 -11.96 9.83
N PRO A 322 11.60 -12.56 9.16
CA PRO A 322 11.91 -13.98 9.35
C PRO A 322 12.21 -14.34 10.82
N ILE A 323 12.97 -13.49 11.52
CA ILE A 323 13.35 -13.71 12.93
C ILE A 323 12.13 -13.61 13.84
N ILE A 324 11.32 -12.56 13.69
CA ILE A 324 10.12 -12.35 14.52
C ILE A 324 9.10 -13.47 14.29
N ASN A 325 8.85 -13.85 13.03
CA ASN A 325 7.96 -14.98 12.72
C ASN A 325 8.43 -16.31 13.33
N ALA A 326 9.74 -16.52 13.49
CA ALA A 326 10.25 -17.77 14.05
C ALA A 326 9.68 -18.07 15.45
N PHE A 327 9.40 -17.02 16.24
CA PHE A 327 8.78 -17.15 17.56
C PHE A 327 7.35 -17.67 17.53
N ARG A 328 6.67 -17.67 16.37
CA ARG A 328 5.37 -18.35 16.22
C ARG A 328 5.46 -19.84 16.57
N ALA A 329 6.64 -20.47 16.51
CA ALA A 329 6.85 -21.84 16.99
C ALA A 329 6.43 -22.03 18.47
N LEU A 330 6.51 -20.96 19.25
CA LEU A 330 6.12 -20.91 20.66
C LEU A 330 4.65 -20.58 20.86
N VAL A 331 3.82 -20.52 19.82
CA VAL A 331 2.38 -20.27 19.96
C VAL A 331 1.61 -21.58 19.89
N LYS A 332 0.63 -21.75 20.79
CA LYS A 332 -0.38 -22.82 20.75
C LYS A 332 -1.78 -22.21 20.85
N GLU A 333 -2.78 -22.93 20.39
CA GLU A 333 -4.17 -22.64 20.73
C GLU A 333 -4.58 -23.48 21.94
N GLU A 334 -5.12 -22.84 22.97
CA GLU A 334 -5.64 -23.48 24.18
C GLU A 334 -6.91 -22.75 24.61
N ASN A 335 -7.99 -23.50 24.86
CA ASN A 335 -9.30 -22.96 25.24
C ASN A 335 -9.84 -21.88 24.28
N GLY A 336 -9.58 -22.04 22.97
CA GLY A 336 -10.01 -21.10 21.93
C GLY A 336 -9.22 -19.79 21.87
N PHE A 337 -8.09 -19.70 22.58
CA PHE A 337 -7.20 -18.54 22.53
C PHE A 337 -5.77 -18.97 22.20
N TYR A 338 -5.04 -18.11 21.50
CA TYR A 338 -3.61 -18.31 21.31
C TYR A 338 -2.89 -17.95 22.58
N GLN A 339 -1.91 -18.76 22.95
CA GLN A 339 -1.06 -18.58 24.12
C GLN A 339 0.39 -18.90 23.78
N TRP A 340 1.31 -18.25 24.48
CA TRP A 340 2.71 -18.62 24.45
C TRP A 340 2.92 -19.93 25.22
N LYS A 341 3.59 -20.91 24.58
CA LYS A 341 4.07 -22.14 25.20
C LYS A 341 5.18 -21.85 26.21
N ASP A 342 5.98 -20.82 25.95
CA ASP A 342 7.06 -20.31 26.79
C ASP A 342 7.34 -18.85 26.46
N ASN A 343 8.10 -18.14 27.29
CA ASN A 343 8.42 -16.72 27.16
C ASN A 343 9.25 -16.45 25.89
N PRO A 344 8.74 -15.72 24.88
CA PRO A 344 9.48 -15.48 23.64
C PRO A 344 10.70 -14.56 23.82
N PHE A 345 10.69 -13.68 24.84
CA PHE A 345 11.78 -12.76 25.13
C PHE A 345 13.02 -13.51 25.64
N SER A 346 12.84 -14.46 26.55
CA SER A 346 13.95 -15.29 27.05
C SER A 346 14.55 -16.15 25.93
N TYR A 347 13.72 -16.63 24.99
CA TYR A 347 14.21 -17.35 23.83
C TYR A 347 15.05 -16.45 22.93
N PHE A 348 14.66 -15.20 22.69
CA PHE A 348 15.50 -14.27 21.95
C PHE A 348 16.81 -13.97 22.67
N ASP A 349 16.80 -13.93 24.00
CA ASP A 349 18.04 -13.78 24.78
C ASP A 349 19.00 -14.95 24.58
N GLU A 350 18.48 -16.18 24.63
CA GLU A 350 19.27 -17.40 24.56
C GLU A 350 19.77 -17.74 23.15
N ILE A 351 18.89 -17.67 22.14
CA ILE A 351 19.19 -18.12 20.78
C ILE A 351 19.21 -16.99 19.74
N GLY A 352 18.89 -15.75 20.12
CA GLY A 352 18.82 -14.61 19.20
C GLY A 352 20.13 -14.34 18.45
N LYS A 353 21.29 -14.63 19.05
CA LYS A 353 22.59 -14.50 18.36
C LYS A 353 22.66 -15.40 17.12
N ASN A 354 22.14 -16.63 17.21
CA ASN A 354 22.14 -17.56 16.09
C ASN A 354 21.13 -17.12 15.03
N LEU A 355 19.92 -16.71 15.45
CA LEU A 355 18.89 -16.23 14.52
C LEU A 355 19.37 -15.01 13.70
N VAL A 356 20.01 -14.05 14.37
CA VAL A 356 20.58 -12.87 13.71
C VAL A 356 21.79 -13.23 12.84
N GLY A 357 22.71 -14.03 13.37
CA GLY A 357 23.90 -14.49 12.66
C GLY A 357 23.56 -15.21 11.35
N GLU A 358 22.72 -16.24 11.43
CA GLU A 358 22.24 -17.02 10.28
C GLU A 358 21.54 -16.14 9.24
N THR A 359 20.75 -15.16 9.68
CA THR A 359 20.09 -14.19 8.79
C THR A 359 21.09 -13.33 8.01
N VAL A 360 22.13 -12.85 8.67
CA VAL A 360 23.18 -12.06 8.02
C VAL A 360 24.03 -12.93 7.08
N GLU A 361 24.38 -14.15 7.49
CA GLU A 361 25.08 -15.09 6.60
C GLU A 361 24.23 -15.42 5.38
N ARG A 362 22.93 -15.68 5.57
CA ARG A 362 22.01 -15.91 4.46
C ARG A 362 21.99 -14.72 3.50
N SER A 363 21.98 -13.50 4.03
CA SER A 363 22.10 -12.29 3.21
C SER A 363 23.36 -12.28 2.36
N ARG A 364 24.50 -12.73 2.88
CA ARG A 364 25.77 -12.78 2.14
C ARG A 364 25.73 -13.83 1.04
N THR A 365 25.21 -15.02 1.33
CA THR A 365 25.05 -16.09 0.31
C THR A 365 24.13 -15.66 -0.83
N LEU A 366 23.17 -14.78 -0.57
CA LEU A 366 22.28 -14.17 -1.57
C LEU A 366 22.81 -12.86 -2.17
N GLY A 367 24.13 -12.63 -2.15
CA GLY A 367 24.77 -11.47 -2.78
C GLY A 367 24.64 -10.17 -1.98
N ASN A 368 24.64 -10.26 -0.65
CA ASN A 368 24.41 -9.15 0.28
C ASN A 368 23.05 -8.46 0.03
N ASN A 369 21.99 -9.25 -0.05
CA ASN A 369 20.66 -8.77 -0.42
C ASN A 369 19.59 -9.06 0.66
N PRO A 370 19.31 -8.09 1.55
CA PRO A 370 18.26 -8.25 2.58
C PRO A 370 16.87 -8.51 2.01
N ASN A 371 16.57 -7.98 0.81
CA ASN A 371 15.29 -8.23 0.16
C ASN A 371 15.17 -9.66 -0.37
N ALA A 372 16.27 -10.26 -0.81
CA ALA A 372 16.27 -11.68 -1.16
C ALA A 372 16.03 -12.56 0.08
N VAL A 373 16.65 -12.23 1.22
CA VAL A 373 16.42 -12.94 2.50
C VAL A 373 14.95 -12.88 2.92
N GLY A 374 14.34 -11.70 2.86
CA GLY A 374 12.93 -11.55 3.22
C GLY A 374 11.97 -12.36 2.34
N LYS A 375 12.36 -12.71 1.11
CA LYS A 375 11.57 -13.53 0.17
C LYS A 375 11.95 -15.01 0.16
N ASP A 376 12.97 -15.42 0.92
CA ASP A 376 13.49 -16.77 0.89
C ASP A 376 12.77 -17.68 1.88
N THR A 377 11.77 -18.42 1.41
CA THR A 377 10.99 -19.36 2.23
C THR A 377 11.85 -20.35 3.02
N GLY A 378 12.99 -20.78 2.47
CA GLY A 378 13.91 -21.68 3.15
C GLY A 378 14.48 -21.08 4.44
N HIS A 379 14.85 -19.79 4.40
CA HIS A 379 15.35 -19.07 5.57
C HIS A 379 14.30 -18.92 6.67
N TRP A 380 13.05 -18.59 6.30
CA TRP A 380 11.95 -18.51 7.25
C TRP A 380 11.72 -19.85 7.97
N LYS A 381 11.74 -20.96 7.21
CA LYS A 381 11.58 -22.32 7.74
C LYS A 381 12.73 -22.69 8.68
N GLN A 382 13.97 -22.38 8.31
CA GLN A 382 15.15 -22.62 9.14
C GLN A 382 15.05 -21.92 10.49
N LEU A 383 14.75 -20.62 10.53
CA LEU A 383 14.66 -19.89 11.79
C LEU A 383 13.53 -20.42 12.68
N TYR A 384 12.36 -20.73 12.10
CA TYR A 384 11.26 -21.38 12.81
C TYR A 384 11.69 -22.71 13.44
N GLN A 385 12.41 -23.55 12.69
CA GLN A 385 12.95 -24.81 13.19
C GLN A 385 13.94 -24.60 14.34
N SER A 386 14.79 -23.57 14.28
CA SER A 386 15.74 -23.25 15.35
C SER A 386 15.02 -22.93 16.67
N VAL A 387 13.96 -22.12 16.63
CA VAL A 387 13.14 -21.82 17.82
C VAL A 387 12.39 -23.06 18.31
N LEU A 388 11.76 -23.82 17.41
CA LEU A 388 11.02 -25.03 17.76
C LEU A 388 11.92 -26.09 18.38
N THR A 389 13.10 -26.33 17.80
CA THR A 389 14.07 -27.29 18.31
C THR A 389 14.56 -26.90 19.70
N HIS A 390 14.88 -25.62 19.89
CA HIS A 390 15.28 -25.12 21.21
C HIS A 390 14.18 -25.30 22.25
N TYR A 391 12.91 -25.09 21.87
CA TYR A 391 11.76 -25.37 22.73
C TYR A 391 11.68 -26.85 23.11
N LEU A 392 11.74 -27.75 22.14
CA LEU A 392 11.66 -29.19 22.40
C LEU A 392 12.81 -29.68 23.28
N LEU A 393 14.03 -29.18 23.08
CA LEU A 393 15.19 -29.53 23.90
C LEU A 393 15.05 -29.07 25.36
N LYS A 394 14.37 -27.94 25.61
CA LYS A 394 14.07 -27.47 26.97
C LYS A 394 13.04 -28.36 27.68
N GLN A 395 12.10 -28.95 26.95
CA GLN A 395 11.07 -29.82 27.54
C GLN A 395 11.60 -31.21 27.94
N ILE A 396 12.78 -31.59 27.44
CA ILE A 396 13.43 -32.88 27.75
C ILE A 396 14.33 -32.78 29.00
N LYS A 397 14.69 -31.56 29.40
CA LYS A 397 15.47 -31.27 30.61
C LYS A 397 14.54 -31.03 31.79
#